data_AF-A0A0F2LPX0-F1
#
_entry.id   AF-A0A0F2LPX0-F1
#
_cell.length_a   1.000
_cell.length_b   1.000
_cell.length_c   1.000
_cell.angle_alpha   90.00
_cell.angle_beta   90.00
_cell.angle_gamma   90.00
#
_symmetry.space_group_name_H-M   'P 1'
#
loop_
_entity.id
_entity.type
_entity.pdbx_description
1 polymer ?
#
loop_
_entity_poly.entity_id
_entity_poly.type
_entity_poly.pdbx_seq_one_letter_code
_entity_poly.pdbx_strand_id
1 'polypeptide(L)'
;MSYAEVRTHTALHVVKGAVRKVLGAKWTASTYVEGQHGRLTVQFERKPEDKEMEEVFLLANKKVEENSPVLVEELPREEAEKKYGDEMYDLFP
;
A
#
# COMPACT_ATOMS: atom_id res chain seq x y z
N MET A 1 -2.09 18.78 -1.35
CA MET A 1 -1.63 17.84 -2.40
C MET A 1 -2.30 18.21 -3.71
N SER A 2 -1.53 18.23 -4.79
CA SER A 2 -2.08 18.31 -6.15
C SER A 2 -2.88 17.05 -6.48
N TYR A 3 -3.72 17.10 -7.52
CA TYR A 3 -4.42 15.91 -8.01
C TYR A 3 -3.47 14.76 -8.35
N ALA A 4 -2.30 15.08 -8.93
CA ALA A 4 -1.27 14.10 -9.24
C ALA A 4 -0.76 13.42 -7.95
N GLU A 5 -0.48 14.19 -6.89
CA GLU A 5 -0.01 13.64 -5.62
C GLU A 5 -1.08 12.79 -4.92
N VAL A 6 -2.35 13.21 -4.95
CA VAL A 6 -3.46 12.40 -4.39
C VAL A 6 -3.55 11.06 -5.12
N ARG A 7 -3.52 11.08 -6.46
CA ARG A 7 -3.54 9.86 -7.28
C ARG A 7 -2.35 8.96 -6.97
N THR A 8 -1.14 9.53 -6.85
CA THR A 8 0.08 8.78 -6.52
C THR A 8 0.02 8.19 -5.11
N HIS A 9 -0.50 8.93 -4.12
CA HIS A 9 -0.71 8.40 -2.78
C HIS A 9 -1.67 7.22 -2.76
N THR A 10 -2.83 7.34 -3.41
CA THR A 10 -3.79 6.23 -3.51
C THR A 10 -3.16 5.03 -4.22
N ALA A 11 -2.41 5.25 -5.29
CA ALA A 11 -1.68 4.19 -6.00
C ALA A 11 -0.67 3.48 -5.09
N LEU A 12 0.05 4.19 -4.22
CA LEU A 12 0.96 3.57 -3.24
C LEU A 12 0.22 2.63 -2.28
N HIS A 13 -0.97 2.99 -1.80
CA HIS A 13 -1.76 2.09 -0.94
C HIS A 13 -2.19 0.82 -1.69
N VAL A 14 -2.58 0.95 -2.97
CA VAL A 14 -2.92 -0.21 -3.82
C VAL A 14 -1.70 -1.12 -4.03
N VAL A 15 -0.55 -0.53 -4.38
CA VAL A 15 0.71 -1.28 -4.56
C VAL A 15 1.15 -1.94 -3.26
N LYS A 16 1.07 -1.25 -2.12
CA LYS A 16 1.36 -1.82 -0.79
C LYS A 16 0.50 -3.05 -0.52
N GLY A 17 -0.81 -2.97 -0.78
CA GLY A 17 -1.73 -4.10 -0.62
C GLY A 17 -1.37 -5.28 -1.53
N ALA A 18 -0.97 -5.03 -2.78
CA ALA A 18 -0.53 -6.08 -3.71
C ALA A 18 0.78 -6.72 -3.25
N VAL A 19 1.78 -5.92 -2.86
CA VAL A 19 3.06 -6.37 -2.27
C VAL A 19 2.82 -7.25 -1.05
N ARG A 20 1.94 -6.85 -0.14
CA ARG A 20 1.58 -7.64 1.06
C ARG A 20 1.00 -9.00 0.67
N LYS A 21 0.10 -9.05 -0.31
CA LYS A 21 -0.58 -10.28 -0.75
C LYS A 21 0.35 -11.25 -1.47
N VAL A 22 1.23 -10.76 -2.34
CA VAL A 22 2.11 -11.61 -3.16
C VAL A 22 3.38 -11.99 -2.38
N LEU A 23 4.05 -11.01 -1.77
CA LEU A 23 5.36 -11.22 -1.14
C LEU A 23 5.26 -11.51 0.35
N GLY A 24 4.11 -11.28 1.00
CA GLY A 24 4.00 -11.38 2.45
C GLY A 24 4.77 -10.29 3.22
N ALA A 25 5.33 -9.29 2.54
CA ALA A 25 6.07 -8.21 3.17
C ALA A 25 5.13 -7.35 4.04
N LYS A 26 5.25 -7.50 5.37
CA LYS A 26 4.37 -6.82 6.33
C LYS A 26 4.67 -5.34 6.46
N TRP A 27 5.95 -5.03 6.58
CA TRP A 27 6.38 -3.78 7.16
C TRP A 27 6.80 -2.78 6.09
N THR A 28 6.09 -1.66 5.98
CA THR A 28 6.55 -0.53 5.18
C THR A 28 7.62 0.25 5.95
N ALA A 29 8.77 0.41 5.32
CA ALA A 29 9.94 1.09 5.85
C ALA A 29 10.17 2.46 5.23
N SER A 30 9.42 2.91 4.20
CA SER A 30 9.18 4.33 3.87
C SER A 30 8.21 4.47 2.69
N THR A 31 7.62 5.65 2.57
CA THR A 31 6.89 6.10 1.39
C THR A 31 7.41 7.46 0.94
N TYR A 32 7.33 7.74 -0.36
CA TYR A 32 7.67 9.04 -0.94
C TYR A 32 6.73 9.33 -2.12
N VAL A 33 6.28 10.57 -2.22
CA VAL A 33 5.44 11.06 -3.31
C VAL A 33 5.94 12.42 -3.78
N GLU A 34 6.12 12.56 -5.09
CA GLU A 34 6.42 13.82 -5.76
C GLU A 34 5.70 13.87 -7.10
N GLY A 35 4.59 14.62 -7.16
CA GLY A 35 3.74 14.69 -8.35
C GLY A 35 3.24 13.31 -8.79
N GLN A 36 3.76 12.81 -9.92
CA GLN A 36 3.39 11.51 -10.52
C GLN A 36 4.37 10.37 -10.14
N HIS A 37 5.40 10.67 -9.36
CA HIS A 37 6.39 9.69 -8.93
C HIS A 37 6.12 9.26 -7.48
N GLY A 38 6.02 7.95 -7.26
CA GLY A 38 5.84 7.35 -5.94
C GLY A 38 6.88 6.27 -5.69
N ARG A 39 7.35 6.16 -4.43
CA ARG A 39 8.25 5.09 -3.99
C ARG A 39 7.70 4.44 -2.73
N LEU A 40 7.63 3.11 -2.74
CA LEU A 40 7.35 2.26 -1.58
C LEU A 40 8.63 1.50 -1.21
N THR A 41 9.03 1.55 0.05
CA THR A 41 10.11 0.72 0.60
C THR A 41 9.54 -0.20 1.65
N VAL A 42 9.78 -1.50 1.53
CA VAL A 42 9.29 -2.52 2.46
C VAL A 42 10.46 -3.33 3.03
N GLN A 43 10.28 -3.88 4.24
CA GLN A 43 11.18 -4.91 4.73
C GLN A 43 10.79 -6.26 4.14
N PHE A 44 11.74 -6.87 3.45
CA PHE A 44 11.60 -8.19 2.88
C PHE A 44 12.95 -8.89 2.90
N GLU A 45 12.96 -10.20 3.10
CA GLU A 45 14.17 -10.98 3.41
C GLU A 45 15.11 -11.18 2.20
N ARG A 46 14.59 -10.99 0.99
CA ARG A 46 15.32 -11.20 -0.26
C ARG A 46 14.84 -10.24 -1.34
N LYS A 47 15.53 -10.24 -2.49
CA LYS A 47 15.01 -9.60 -3.70
C LYS A 47 13.82 -10.41 -4.23
N PRO A 48 12.69 -9.77 -4.61
CA PRO A 48 11.61 -10.45 -5.32
C PRO A 48 12.08 -11.02 -6.66
N GLU A 49 11.50 -12.14 -7.06
CA GLU A 49 11.65 -12.70 -8.40
C GLU A 49 10.84 -11.88 -9.41
N ASP A 50 11.26 -11.88 -10.68
CA ASP A 50 10.57 -11.12 -11.74
C ASP A 50 9.09 -11.51 -11.87
N LYS A 51 8.78 -12.81 -11.70
CA LYS A 51 7.41 -13.34 -11.71
C LYS A 51 6.56 -12.86 -10.53
N GLU A 52 7.14 -12.70 -9.35
CA GLU A 52 6.42 -12.12 -8.21
C GLU A 52 6.14 -10.63 -8.43
N MET A 53 7.08 -9.91 -9.05
CA MET A 53 6.88 -8.50 -9.42
C MET A 53 5.82 -8.33 -10.50
N GLU A 54 5.75 -9.25 -11.47
CA GLU A 54 4.68 -9.29 -12.46
C GLU A 54 3.32 -9.53 -11.80
N GLU A 55 3.24 -10.45 -10.83
CA GLU A 55 2.00 -10.69 -10.09
C GLU A 55 1.57 -9.47 -9.25
N VAL A 56 2.51 -8.80 -8.58
CA VAL A 56 2.26 -7.53 -7.88
C VAL A 56 1.69 -6.49 -8.84
N PHE A 57 2.27 -6.35 -10.03
CA PHE A 57 1.82 -5.40 -11.05
C PHE A 57 0.40 -5.73 -11.54
N LEU A 58 0.11 -6.99 -11.86
CA LEU A 58 -1.21 -7.43 -12.32
C LEU A 58 -2.27 -7.22 -11.23
N LEU A 59 -1.96 -7.60 -9.99
CA LEU A 59 -2.89 -7.47 -8.86
C LEU A 59 -3.19 -6.01 -8.51
N ALA A 60 -2.19 -5.14 -8.56
CA ALA A 60 -2.37 -3.71 -8.34
C ALA A 60 -3.28 -3.07 -9.42
N ASN A 61 -3.04 -3.36 -10.69
CA ASN A 61 -3.87 -2.83 -11.78
C ASN A 61 -5.30 -3.36 -11.73
N LYS A 62 -5.49 -4.65 -11.45
CA LYS A 62 -6.83 -5.22 -11.22
C LYS A 62 -7.58 -4.48 -10.10
N LYS A 63 -6.89 -4.11 -9.02
CA LYS A 63 -7.51 -3.36 -7.92
C LYS A 63 -7.91 -1.93 -8.32
N VAL A 64 -7.19 -1.31 -9.25
CA VAL A 64 -7.58 -0.04 -9.85
C VAL A 64 -8.83 -0.20 -10.73
N GLU A 65 -8.87 -1.23 -11.57
CA GLU A 65 -10.02 -1.53 -12.44
C GLU A 65 -11.31 -1.83 -11.65
N GLU A 66 -11.18 -2.47 -10.48
CA GLU A 66 -12.30 -2.71 -9.57
C GLU A 66 -13.01 -1.42 -9.13
N ASN A 67 -12.36 -0.25 -9.26
CA ASN A 67 -12.90 1.06 -8.91
C ASN A 67 -13.57 1.08 -7.52
N SER A 68 -12.90 0.42 -6.56
CA SER A 68 -13.42 0.30 -5.20
C SER A 68 -13.44 1.68 -4.53
N PRO A 69 -14.46 1.98 -3.69
CA PRO A 69 -14.51 3.23 -2.97
C PRO A 69 -13.33 3.36 -2.00
N VAL A 70 -12.76 4.56 -1.92
CA VAL A 70 -11.80 4.93 -0.87
C VAL A 70 -12.59 5.58 0.26
N LEU A 71 -12.62 4.91 1.41
CA LEU A 71 -13.33 5.38 2.60
C LEU A 71 -12.31 5.89 3.63
N VAL A 72 -12.63 7.01 4.26
CA VAL A 72 -11.86 7.58 5.37
C VAL A 72 -12.82 7.72 6.55
N GLU A 73 -12.41 7.23 7.70
CA GLU A 73 -13.16 7.33 8.94
C GLU A 73 -12.23 7.77 10.07
N GLU A 74 -12.78 8.49 11.03
CA GLU A 74 -12.12 8.84 12.28
C GLU A 74 -12.67 7.93 13.37
N LEU A 75 -11.80 7.16 14.01
CA LEU A 75 -12.16 6.20 15.06
C LEU A 75 -11.27 6.41 16.29
N PRO A 76 -11.77 6.09 17.50
CA PRO A 76 -10.91 5.84 18.65
C PRO A 76 -9.88 4.74 18.33
N ARG A 77 -8.65 4.89 18.85
CA ARG A 77 -7.55 3.95 18.57
C ARG A 77 -7.92 2.50 18.83
N GLU A 78 -8.53 2.21 19.98
CA GLU A 78 -8.93 0.84 20.36
C GLU A 78 -9.97 0.24 19.39
N GLU A 79 -10.89 1.06 18.88
CA GLU A 79 -11.88 0.61 17.89
C GLU A 79 -11.23 0.33 16.53
N ALA A 80 -10.30 1.18 16.10
CA ALA A 80 -9.53 0.98 14.88
C ALA A 80 -8.68 -0.30 14.95
N GLU A 81 -7.96 -0.52 16.06
CA GLU A 81 -7.16 -1.73 16.30
C GLU A 81 -8.03 -2.98 16.33
N LYS A 82 -9.23 -2.92 16.95
CA LYS A 82 -10.18 -4.03 16.95
C LYS A 82 -10.73 -4.34 15.55
N LYS A 83 -10.98 -3.31 14.74
CA LYS A 83 -11.58 -3.45 13.40
C LYS A 83 -10.58 -3.87 12.33
N TYR A 84 -9.38 -3.28 12.35
CA TYR A 84 -8.36 -3.43 11.30
C TYR A 84 -7.17 -4.27 11.71
N GLY A 85 -7.03 -4.58 13.01
CA GLY A 85 -5.88 -5.31 13.52
C GLY A 85 -4.58 -4.52 13.39
N ASP A 86 -3.48 -5.25 13.36
CA ASP A 86 -2.13 -4.70 13.28
C ASP A 86 -1.69 -4.33 11.86
N GLU A 87 -2.47 -4.68 10.83
CA GLU A 87 -2.19 -4.34 9.42
C GLU A 87 -2.28 -2.83 9.12
N MET A 88 -2.91 -2.04 10.01
CA MET A 88 -3.00 -0.59 9.85
C MET A 88 -1.71 0.17 10.20
N TYR A 89 -0.73 -0.52 10.80
CA TYR A 89 0.53 0.08 11.23
C TYR A 89 1.69 -0.22 10.27
N ASP A 90 2.56 0.77 10.09
CA ASP A 90 3.86 0.65 9.43
C ASP A 90 4.99 0.82 10.45
N LEU A 91 6.25 0.77 10.02
CA LEU A 91 7.40 0.89 10.92
C LEU A 91 7.64 2.29 11.49
N PHE A 92 6.92 3.29 10.99
CA PHE A 92 7.05 4.65 11.50
C PHE A 92 5.97 4.93 12.54
N PRO A 93 6.32 5.65 13.62
CA PRO A 93 5.33 6.30 14.47
C PRO A 93 4.57 7.40 13.73
#